data_AF-A0A2Z3H3E7-F1
#
_entry.id   AF-A0A2Z3H3E7-F1
#
_cell.length_a   1.000
_cell.length_b   1.000
_cell.length_c   1.000
_cell.angle_alpha   90.00
_cell.angle_beta   90.00
_cell.angle_gamma   90.00
#
_symmetry.space_group_name_H-M   'P 1'
#
loop_
_entity.id
_entity.type
_entity.pdbx_description
1 polymer ?
#
loop_
_entity_poly.entity_id
_entity_poly.type
_entity_poly.pdbx_seq_one_letter_code
_entity_poly.pdbx_strand_id
1 'polypeptide(L)'
;MGRQAMTPFTLHFTDGTVTGEGRDVVGPFTFAGTCDETTGAVRLVKQYVTTDGRRRHQVLYVGRPDGEGSISGTWSLGPHDAGPFLLRPRVQKPTGDEPIHEIG
;
A
#
# COMPACT_ATOMS: atom_id res chain seq x y z
N MET A 1 -2.23 -19.86 3.83
CA MET A 1 -1.56 -19.12 2.74
C MET A 1 -2.19 -17.74 2.67
N GLY A 2 -1.44 -16.63 2.64
CA GLY A 2 -2.09 -15.31 2.54
C GLY A 2 -1.32 -14.08 2.99
N ARG A 3 -0.12 -14.25 3.57
CA ARG A 3 0.74 -13.10 3.93
C ARG A 3 1.94 -13.05 3.00
N GLN A 4 1.89 -12.18 2.01
CA GLN A 4 3.02 -11.89 1.13
C GLN A 4 3.75 -10.68 1.69
N ALA A 5 5.00 -10.89 2.12
CA ALA A 5 5.85 -9.77 2.52
C ALA A 5 6.23 -8.96 1.27
N MET A 6 6.07 -7.64 1.36
CA MET A 6 6.49 -6.70 0.35
C MET A 6 7.59 -5.84 0.95
N THR A 7 8.79 -5.88 0.38
CA THR A 7 9.96 -5.19 0.95
C THR A 7 10.95 -4.74 -0.13
N PRO A 8 11.36 -3.45 -0.13
CA PRO A 8 10.70 -2.33 0.55
C PRO A 8 9.31 -2.09 -0.06
N PHE A 9 8.36 -1.62 0.74
CA PHE A 9 7.02 -1.25 0.29
C PHE A 9 6.63 0.08 0.92
N THR A 10 6.41 1.08 0.08
CA THR A 10 6.10 2.44 0.52
C THR A 10 4.84 2.91 -0.20
N LEU A 11 3.95 3.57 0.55
CA LEU A 11 2.80 4.29 0.02
C LEU A 11 2.92 5.76 0.41
N HIS A 12 2.68 6.64 -0.55
CA HIS A 12 2.59 8.08 -0.38
C HIS A 12 1.16 8.51 -0.63
N PHE A 13 0.62 9.29 0.31
CA PHE A 13 -0.71 9.86 0.25
C PHE A 13 -0.57 11.37 0.07
N THR A 14 -1.14 11.93 -0.98
CA THR A 14 -1.09 13.37 -1.29
C THR A 14 -2.35 13.76 -2.04
N ASP A 15 -3.12 14.72 -1.50
CA ASP A 15 -4.33 15.29 -2.11
C ASP A 15 -5.29 14.22 -2.68
N GLY A 16 -5.73 13.30 -1.83
CA GLY A 16 -6.59 12.18 -2.20
C GLY A 16 -5.98 11.16 -3.19
N THR A 17 -4.71 11.31 -3.56
CA THR A 17 -3.99 10.39 -4.46
C THR A 17 -3.05 9.50 -3.65
N VAL A 18 -2.96 8.24 -4.08
CA VAL A 18 -2.03 7.27 -3.50
C VAL A 18 -1.07 6.79 -4.57
N THR A 19 0.23 6.93 -4.31
CA THR A 19 1.28 6.32 -5.12
C THR A 19 2.15 5.44 -4.26
N GLY A 20 2.90 4.53 -4.87
CA GLY A 20 3.82 3.70 -4.13
C GLY A 20 4.57 2.74 -5.02
N GLU A 21 5.51 2.04 -4.42
CA GLU A 21 6.31 1.04 -5.10
C GLU A 21 6.81 0.01 -4.12
N GLY A 22 7.23 -1.12 -4.67
CA GLY A 22 7.91 -2.13 -3.89
C GLY A 22 8.25 -3.37 -4.68
N ARG A 23 8.61 -4.41 -3.94
CA ARG A 23 8.94 -5.71 -4.49
C ARG A 23 8.43 -6.82 -3.61
N ASP A 24 8.01 -7.90 -4.24
CA ASP A 24 7.73 -9.17 -3.57
C ASP A 24 8.25 -10.36 -4.39
N VAL A 25 7.84 -11.58 -4.03
CA VAL A 25 8.26 -12.83 -4.69
C VAL A 25 7.89 -12.90 -6.18
N VAL A 26 6.87 -12.17 -6.62
CA VAL A 26 6.45 -12.12 -8.03
C VAL A 26 7.34 -11.15 -8.80
N GLY A 27 7.75 -10.03 -8.19
CA GLY A 27 8.66 -9.06 -8.81
C GLY A 27 8.48 -7.64 -8.30
N PRO A 28 9.16 -6.67 -8.95
CA PRO A 28 8.95 -5.25 -8.68
C PRO A 28 7.55 -4.80 -9.15
N PHE A 29 6.97 -3.85 -8.44
CA PHE A 29 5.65 -3.30 -8.73
C PHE A 29 5.54 -1.83 -8.33
N THR A 30 4.55 -1.17 -8.93
CA THR A 30 4.09 0.17 -8.54
C THR A 30 2.65 0.10 -8.03
N PHE A 31 2.28 1.05 -7.19
CA PHE A 31 0.91 1.31 -6.75
C PHE A 31 0.47 2.69 -7.23
N ALA A 32 -0.74 2.77 -7.74
CA ALA A 32 -1.40 4.03 -8.07
C ALA A 32 -2.89 3.92 -7.74
N GLY A 33 -3.48 4.97 -7.19
CA GLY A 33 -4.87 4.95 -6.81
C GLY A 33 -5.34 6.22 -6.11
N THR A 34 -6.50 6.12 -5.49
CA THR A 34 -7.13 7.21 -4.76
C THR A 34 -7.43 6.80 -3.33
N CYS A 35 -7.43 7.79 -2.45
CA CYS A 35 -7.88 7.73 -1.08
C CYS A 35 -8.96 8.79 -0.89
N ASP A 36 -10.12 8.40 -0.39
CA ASP A 36 -11.17 9.33 0.02
C ASP A 36 -10.74 10.01 1.32
N GLU A 37 -10.57 11.33 1.31
CA GLU A 37 -10.03 12.07 2.47
C GLU A 37 -11.00 12.13 3.65
N THR A 38 -12.29 11.90 3.43
CA THR A 38 -13.30 11.94 4.51
C THR A 38 -13.40 10.60 5.22
N THR A 39 -13.32 9.49 4.47
CA THR A 39 -13.56 8.13 4.98
C THR A 39 -12.30 7.29 5.08
N GLY A 40 -11.20 7.73 4.46
CA GLY A 40 -9.96 6.97 4.28
C GLY A 40 -10.10 5.78 3.32
N ALA A 41 -11.24 5.62 2.63
CA ALA A 41 -11.45 4.50 1.72
C ALA A 41 -10.47 4.57 0.54
N VAL A 42 -9.81 3.45 0.23
CA VAL A 42 -8.80 3.39 -0.84
C VAL A 42 -9.24 2.52 -1.99
N ARG A 43 -8.81 2.93 -3.19
CA ARG A 43 -8.86 2.12 -4.40
C ARG A 43 -7.51 2.18 -5.09
N LEU A 44 -6.74 1.10 -4.98
CA LEU A 44 -5.35 1.03 -5.40
C LEU A 44 -5.15 -0.02 -6.49
N VAL A 45 -4.34 0.29 -7.50
CA VAL A 45 -3.91 -0.65 -8.54
C VAL A 45 -2.44 -0.95 -8.34
N LYS A 46 -2.14 -2.23 -8.08
CA LYS A 46 -0.78 -2.76 -8.09
C LYS A 46 -0.41 -3.22 -9.49
N GLN A 47 0.57 -2.59 -10.10
CA GLN A 47 1.09 -2.93 -11.43
C GLN A 47 2.46 -3.58 -11.30
N TYR A 48 2.57 -4.86 -11.66
CA TYR A 48 3.88 -5.51 -11.76
C TYR A 48 4.61 -5.07 -13.02
N VAL A 49 5.92 -4.89 -12.90
CA VAL A 49 6.81 -4.49 -14.00
C VAL A 49 7.95 -5.52 -14.15
N THR A 50 8.44 -5.68 -15.38
CA THR A 50 9.63 -6.47 -15.66
C THR A 50 10.89 -5.63 -15.51
N THR A 51 12.06 -6.29 -15.50
CA THR A 51 13.37 -5.62 -15.43
C THR A 51 13.67 -4.72 -16.63
N ASP A 52 13.06 -4.96 -17.79
CA ASP A 52 13.12 -4.10 -18.97
C ASP A 52 12.01 -3.03 -19.01
N GLY A 53 11.27 -2.84 -17.91
CA GLY A 53 10.28 -1.77 -17.73
C GLY A 53 8.89 -2.05 -18.32
N ARG A 54 8.61 -3.26 -18.82
CA ARG A 54 7.29 -3.60 -19.37
C ARG A 54 6.29 -3.90 -18.27
N ARG A 55 5.04 -3.45 -18.49
CA ARG A 55 3.91 -3.76 -17.60
C ARG A 55 3.46 -5.22 -17.76
N ARG A 56 3.13 -5.86 -16.64
CA ARG A 56 2.58 -7.22 -16.57
C ARG A 56 1.17 -7.16 -15.98
N HIS A 57 0.86 -8.04 -15.03
CA HIS A 57 -0.46 -8.13 -14.44
C HIS A 57 -0.74 -6.97 -13.47
N GLN A 58 -2.03 -6.68 -13.32
CA GLN A 58 -2.56 -5.69 -12.40
C GLN A 58 -3.41 -6.38 -11.35
N VAL A 59 -3.29 -5.94 -10.10
CA VAL A 59 -4.15 -6.38 -9.00
C VAL A 59 -4.84 -5.15 -8.43
N LEU A 60 -6.17 -5.18 -8.36
CA LEU A 60 -6.97 -4.12 -7.77
C LEU A 60 -7.16 -4.39 -6.28
N TYR A 61 -6.91 -3.40 -5.44
CA TYR A 61 -7.16 -3.42 -4.01
C TYR A 61 -8.21 -2.36 -3.67
N VAL A 62 -9.31 -2.77 -3.04
CA VAL A 62 -10.34 -1.88 -2.52
C VAL A 62 -10.47 -2.14 -1.03
N GLY A 63 -10.34 -1.10 -0.21
CA GLY A 63 -10.36 -1.26 1.23
C GLY A 63 -10.65 0.01 2.01
N ARG A 64 -10.69 -0.12 3.33
CA ARG A 64 -10.93 0.96 4.28
C ARG A 64 -10.01 0.82 5.49
N PRO A 65 -9.68 1.94 6.16
CA PRO A 65 -8.99 1.90 7.43
C PRO A 65 -9.83 1.13 8.45
N ASP A 66 -9.17 0.31 9.28
CA ASP A 66 -9.80 -0.39 10.40
C ASP A 66 -9.94 0.49 11.66
N GLY A 67 -9.40 1.71 11.63
CA GLY A 67 -9.34 2.62 12.78
C GLY A 67 -8.13 2.40 13.69
N GLU A 68 -7.37 1.33 13.48
CA GLU A 68 -6.16 0.95 14.23
C GLU A 68 -4.87 1.14 13.40
N GLY A 69 -4.99 1.83 12.27
CA GLY A 69 -3.88 2.13 11.37
C GLY A 69 -3.59 1.04 10.33
N SER A 70 -4.44 0.02 10.19
CA SER A 70 -4.39 -0.90 9.04
C SER A 70 -5.45 -0.54 8.01
N ILE A 71 -5.23 -0.97 6.76
CA ILE A 71 -6.25 -0.96 5.71
C ILE A 71 -6.65 -2.41 5.44
N SER A 72 -7.94 -2.71 5.54
CA SER A 72 -8.48 -4.04 5.21
C SER A 72 -9.46 -3.95 4.05
N GLY A 73 -9.60 -5.04 3.30
CA GLY A 73 -10.49 -5.03 2.15
C GLY A 73 -10.33 -6.26 1.26
N THR A 74 -10.64 -6.08 -0.02
CA THR A 74 -10.59 -7.13 -1.04
C THR A 74 -9.61 -6.78 -2.15
N TRP A 75 -8.76 -7.73 -2.50
CA TRP A 75 -7.95 -7.68 -3.71
C TRP A 75 -8.65 -8.48 -4.81
N SER A 76 -8.41 -8.12 -6.08
CA SER A 76 -8.89 -8.86 -7.25
C SER A 76 -7.90 -8.83 -8.42
N LEU A 77 -7.78 -9.95 -9.10
CA LEU A 77 -7.03 -10.16 -10.34
C LEU A 77 -8.04 -10.63 -11.40
N GLY A 78 -8.80 -9.70 -11.96
CA GLY A 78 -9.90 -10.03 -12.88
C GLY A 78 -11.15 -10.59 -12.17
N PRO A 79 -12.11 -11.15 -12.93
CA PRO A 79 -13.46 -11.42 -12.45
C PRO A 79 -13.61 -12.67 -11.55
N HIS A 80 -12.62 -13.57 -11.54
CA HIS A 80 -12.72 -14.86 -10.86
C HIS A 80 -11.65 -15.07 -9.77
N ASP A 81 -10.73 -14.13 -9.61
CA ASP A 81 -9.64 -14.25 -8.65
C ASP A 81 -9.67 -13.05 -7.71
N ALA A 82 -10.01 -13.30 -6.45
CA ALA A 82 -10.18 -12.28 -5.43
C ALA A 82 -10.03 -12.87 -4.02
N GLY A 83 -9.69 -12.03 -3.06
CA GLY A 83 -9.60 -12.46 -1.68
C GLY A 83 -9.46 -11.29 -0.70
N PRO A 84 -9.56 -11.57 0.61
CA PRO A 84 -9.32 -10.56 1.62
C PRO A 84 -7.85 -10.14 1.66
N PHE A 85 -7.58 -8.89 2.03
CA PHE A 85 -6.25 -8.43 2.39
C PHE A 85 -6.26 -7.62 3.69
N LEU A 86 -5.08 -7.53 4.30
CA LEU A 86 -4.77 -6.60 5.36
C LEU A 86 -3.41 -5.95 5.06
N LEU A 87 -3.42 -4.63 4.83
CA LEU A 87 -2.22 -3.81 4.67
C LEU A 87 -1.93 -3.14 6.02
N ARG A 88 -0.80 -3.51 6.62
CA ARG A 88 -0.30 -2.86 7.83
C ARG A 88 0.93 -2.03 7.49
N PRO A 89 0.90 -0.69 7.66
CA PRO A 89 2.09 0.12 7.60
C PRO A 89 3.10 -0.44 8.62
N ARG A 90 4.30 -0.78 8.16
CA ARG A 90 5.43 -0.87 9.09
C ARG A 90 5.92 0.55 9.29
N VAL A 91 5.40 1.22 10.32
CA VAL A 91 5.99 2.48 10.77
C VAL A 91 7.42 2.15 11.18
N GLN A 92 8.41 2.58 10.39
CA GLN A 92 9.77 2.63 10.93
C GLN A 92 9.72 3.59 12.09
N LYS A 93 10.05 3.10 13.29
CA LYS A 93 10.21 3.94 14.47
C LYS A 93 11.11 5.12 14.06
N PRO A 94 10.72 6.39 14.30
CA PRO A 94 11.67 7.48 14.18
C PRO A 94 12.88 7.12 15.02
N THR A 95 14.07 7.16 14.44
CA THR A 95 15.33 7.09 15.19
C THR A 95 15.28 8.29 16.12
N GLY A 96 15.01 8.05 17.41
CA GLY A 96 14.61 9.07 18.39
C GLY A 96 15.74 10.01 18.78
N ASP A 97 16.20 10.82 17.82
CA ASP A 97 17.31 11.76 17.96
C ASP A 97 16.87 13.20 17.63
N GLU A 98 15.57 13.50 17.79
CA GLU A 98 15.11 14.89 17.81
C GLU A 98 15.19 15.42 19.25
N PRO A 99 15.95 16.51 19.51
CA PRO A 99 16.02 17.09 20.85
C PRO A 99 14.65 17.64 21.24
N ILE A 100 14.09 17.10 22.32
CA ILE A 100 12.90 17.63 22.98
C ILE A 100 13.21 19.07 23.40
N HIS A 101 12.56 20.03 22.77
CA HIS A 101 12.54 21.40 23.27
C HIS A 101 11.45 21.49 24.34
N GLU A 102 11.84 21.50 25.61
CA GLU A 102 10.96 21.94 26.68
C GLU A 102 10.63 23.42 26.46
N ILE A 103 9.34 23.75 26.34
CA ILE A 103 8.87 25.13 26.28
C ILE A 103 8.69 25.59 27.74
N GLY A 104 9.51 26.54 28.16
CA GLY A 104 9.38 27.24 29.45
C GLY A 104 8.27 28.29 29.46
#